data_AF-C5K9Z4-F1
#
_entry.id   AF-C5K9Z4-F1
#
_cell.length_a   1.000
_cell.length_b   1.000
_cell.length_c   1.000
_cell.angle_alpha   90.00
_cell.angle_beta   90.00
_cell.angle_gamma   90.00
#
_symmetry.space_group_name_H-M   'P 1'
#
loop_
_entity.id
_entity.type
_entity.pdbx_description
1 polymer ?
#
loop_
_entity_poly.entity_id
_entity_poly.type
_entity_poly.pdbx_seq_one_letter_code
_entity_poly.pdbx_strand_id
1 'polypeptide(L)'
;MCCFTRHVFFFPVAAENAYEALRALKILQLRTGGVREIVTDRASYFASPSLFQEEAARLLNAHVELTSSRSPWELGSEKLHDIAADRLRVFLRHSSGRWPDDAYREQELLEEVMLILNTRPLGTYYVSEKGADVITPDSLYFGYTRRR
;
A
#
# COMPACT_ATOMS: atom_id res chain seq x y z
N MET A 1 0.46 -2.59 -1.12
CA MET A 1 1.56 -2.26 -2.06
C MET A 1 1.40 -3.13 -3.30
N CYS A 2 1.62 -2.59 -4.50
CA CYS A 2 1.75 -3.38 -5.72
C CYS A 2 3.14 -4.03 -5.79
N CYS A 3 3.22 -5.35 -5.94
CA CYS A 3 4.50 -6.07 -6.00
C CYS A 3 5.38 -5.68 -7.20
N PHE A 4 4.77 -5.26 -8.32
CA PHE A 4 5.48 -4.92 -9.55
C PHE A 4 5.95 -3.47 -9.57
N THR A 5 5.05 -2.51 -9.38
CA THR A 5 5.38 -1.08 -9.47
C THR A 5 5.93 -0.52 -8.16
N ARG A 6 5.83 -1.27 -7.06
CA ARG A 6 6.10 -0.81 -5.69
C ARG A 6 5.20 0.36 -5.24
N HIS A 7 4.13 0.65 -5.98
CA HIS A 7 3.18 1.70 -5.63
C HIS A 7 2.41 1.32 -4.36
N VAL A 8 2.26 2.28 -3.46
CA VAL A 8 1.71 2.08 -2.13
C VAL A 8 0.44 2.90 -1.96
N PHE A 9 -0.55 2.24 -1.37
CA PHE A 9 -1.80 2.83 -0.96
C PHE A 9 -1.97 2.65 0.55
N PHE A 10 -2.36 3.71 1.23
CA PHE A 10 -2.81 3.69 2.62
C PHE A 10 -4.29 4.05 2.66
N PHE A 11 -5.01 3.33 3.51
CA PHE A 11 -6.42 3.56 3.77
C PHE A 11 -6.62 3.64 5.28
N PRO A 12 -7.40 4.61 5.77
CA PRO A 12 -7.81 4.60 7.16
C PRO A 12 -8.74 3.40 7.38
N VAL A 13 -8.52 2.67 8.47
CA VAL A 13 -9.33 1.53 8.90
C VAL A 13 -9.75 1.73 10.34
N ALA A 14 -11.04 1.50 10.63
CA ALA A 14 -11.57 1.73 11.97
C ALA A 14 -11.15 0.64 12.97
N ALA A 15 -10.91 -0.57 12.47
CA ALA A 15 -10.51 -1.71 13.27
C ALA A 15 -9.71 -2.71 12.43
N GLU A 16 -8.84 -3.49 13.08
CA GLU A 16 -8.06 -4.53 12.44
C GLU A 16 -8.89 -5.81 12.31
N ASN A 17 -9.60 -5.96 11.19
CA ASN A 17 -10.41 -7.15 10.89
C ASN A 17 -10.59 -7.37 9.37
N ALA A 18 -11.13 -8.54 9.01
CA ALA A 18 -11.37 -8.92 7.61
C ALA A 18 -12.31 -7.95 6.87
N TYR A 19 -13.35 -7.44 7.54
CA TYR A 19 -14.34 -6.56 6.90
C TYR A 19 -13.71 -5.23 6.47
N GLU A 20 -12.94 -4.60 7.34
CA GLU A 20 -12.24 -3.35 7.04
C GLU A 20 -11.16 -3.56 5.96
N ALA A 21 -10.45 -4.69 5.99
CA ALA A 21 -9.49 -5.03 4.95
C ALA A 21 -10.16 -5.20 3.57
N LEU A 22 -11.28 -5.95 3.50
CA LEU A 22 -12.05 -6.11 2.26
C LEU A 22 -12.64 -4.77 1.78
N ARG A 23 -13.11 -3.91 2.69
CA ARG A 23 -13.58 -2.56 2.35
C ARG A 23 -12.46 -1.74 1.71
N ALA A 24 -11.26 -1.73 2.31
CA ALA A 24 -10.10 -1.02 1.78
C ALA A 24 -9.68 -1.56 0.40
N LEU A 25 -9.66 -2.89 0.23
CA LEU A 25 -9.35 -3.52 -1.06
C LEU A 25 -10.40 -3.21 -2.14
N LYS A 26 -11.68 -3.13 -1.78
CA LYS A 26 -12.74 -2.71 -2.71
C LYS A 26 -12.55 -1.26 -3.16
N ILE A 27 -12.17 -0.36 -2.24
CA ILE A 27 -11.85 1.03 -2.58
C ILE A 27 -10.62 1.07 -3.49
N LEU A 28 -9.58 0.29 -3.19
CA LEU A 28 -8.41 0.15 -4.04
C LEU A 28 -8.82 -0.30 -5.45
N GLN A 29 -9.65 -1.33 -5.56
CA GLN A 29 -10.13 -1.83 -6.85
C GLN A 29 -10.86 -0.76 -7.67
N LEU A 30 -11.66 0.09 -7.01
CA LEU A 30 -12.32 1.22 -7.67
C LEU A 30 -11.33 2.29 -8.16
N ARG A 31 -10.20 2.49 -7.46
CA ARG A 31 -9.17 3.48 -7.82
C ARG A 31 -8.22 2.96 -8.90
N THR A 32 -7.91 1.66 -8.89
CA THR A 32 -6.80 1.08 -9.67
C THR A 32 -7.25 0.10 -10.73
N GLY A 33 -8.53 -0.29 -10.74
CA GLY A 33 -9.01 -1.46 -11.47
C GLY A 33 -8.81 -2.76 -10.69
N GLY A 34 -8.94 -3.91 -11.35
CA GLY A 34 -8.98 -5.22 -10.69
C GLY A 34 -7.75 -5.56 -9.83
N VAL A 35 -8.00 -5.97 -8.58
CA VAL A 35 -7.00 -6.59 -7.70
C VAL A 35 -7.16 -8.10 -7.83
N ARG A 36 -6.34 -8.76 -8.65
CA ARG A 36 -6.49 -10.19 -8.95
C ARG A 36 -5.79 -11.10 -7.97
N GLU A 37 -4.63 -10.68 -7.48
CA GLU A 37 -3.80 -11.46 -6.57
C GLU A 37 -3.55 -10.63 -5.31
N ILE A 38 -3.89 -11.20 -4.16
CA ILE A 38 -3.66 -10.61 -2.85
C ILE A 38 -2.70 -11.52 -2.12
N VAL A 39 -1.46 -11.05 -1.96
CA VAL A 39 -0.45 -11.77 -1.16
C VAL A 39 -0.43 -11.15 0.23
N THR A 40 -0.66 -11.95 1.26
CA THR A 40 -0.72 -11.48 2.65
C THR A 40 -0.11 -12.50 3.62
N ASP A 41 0.14 -12.09 4.85
CA ASP A 41 0.60 -12.98 5.91
C ASP A 41 -0.51 -13.92 6.39
N ARG A 42 -0.22 -14.69 7.43
CA ARG A 42 -1.15 -15.65 8.04
C ARG A 42 -1.87 -15.10 9.26
N ALA A 43 -2.14 -13.79 9.32
CA ALA A 43 -3.01 -13.26 10.37
C ALA A 43 -4.35 -14.01 10.38
N SER A 44 -4.93 -14.20 11.57
CA SER A 44 -6.09 -15.09 11.76
C SER A 44 -7.28 -14.77 10.85
N TYR A 45 -7.51 -13.48 10.59
CA TYR A 45 -8.59 -13.01 9.73
C TYR A 45 -8.27 -13.18 8.23
N PHE A 46 -7.02 -13.08 7.79
CA PHE A 46 -6.62 -13.37 6.40
C PHE A 46 -6.55 -14.88 6.11
N ALA A 47 -6.13 -15.67 7.10
CA ALA A 47 -6.01 -17.12 6.97
C ALA A 47 -7.37 -17.85 6.97
N SER A 48 -8.44 -17.18 7.39
CA SER A 48 -9.79 -17.74 7.43
C SER A 48 -10.42 -17.81 6.03
N PRO A 49 -10.78 -19.01 5.52
CA PRO A 49 -11.40 -19.15 4.22
C PRO A 49 -12.75 -18.41 4.13
N SER A 50 -13.63 -18.64 5.10
CA SER A 50 -14.99 -18.08 5.09
C SER A 50 -15.06 -16.59 5.42
N LEU A 51 -14.11 -16.04 6.18
CA LEU A 51 -14.13 -14.63 6.56
C LEU A 51 -13.46 -13.72 5.53
N PHE A 52 -12.45 -14.21 4.83
CA PHE A 52 -11.64 -13.34 3.95
C PHE A 52 -11.39 -13.92 2.57
N GLN A 53 -10.96 -15.18 2.44
CA GLN A 53 -10.52 -15.69 1.13
C GLN A 53 -11.68 -15.90 0.16
N GLU A 54 -12.75 -16.55 0.60
CA GLU A 54 -13.97 -16.76 -0.19
C GLU A 54 -14.66 -15.41 -0.47
N GLU A 55 -14.67 -14.52 0.50
CA GLU A 55 -15.24 -13.18 0.35
C GLU A 55 -14.43 -12.30 -0.61
N ALA A 56 -13.09 -12.38 -0.59
CA ALA A 56 -12.23 -11.72 -1.57
C ALA A 56 -12.46 -12.26 -2.98
N ALA A 57 -12.59 -13.59 -3.13
CA ALA A 57 -12.94 -14.21 -4.41
C ALA A 57 -14.32 -13.74 -4.90
N ARG A 58 -15.32 -13.72 -4.03
CA ARG A 58 -16.71 -13.36 -4.37
C ARG A 58 -16.87 -11.87 -4.67
N LEU A 59 -16.28 -10.99 -3.87
CA LEU A 59 -16.49 -9.54 -3.95
C LEU A 59 -15.54 -8.85 -4.92
N LEU A 60 -14.29 -9.32 -5.00
CA LEU A 60 -13.21 -8.66 -5.73
C LEU A 60 -12.78 -9.46 -6.97
N ASN A 61 -13.23 -10.71 -7.11
CA ASN A 61 -12.69 -11.67 -8.08
C ASN A 61 -11.16 -11.82 -7.93
N ALA A 62 -10.72 -11.90 -6.67
CA ALA A 62 -9.32 -11.97 -6.28
C ALA A 62 -8.98 -13.33 -5.68
N HIS A 63 -7.80 -13.84 -6.01
CA HIS A 63 -7.18 -14.97 -5.34
C HIS A 63 -6.30 -14.48 -4.18
N VAL A 64 -6.34 -15.18 -3.05
CA VAL A 64 -5.57 -14.86 -1.84
C VAL A 64 -4.47 -15.89 -1.67
N GLU A 65 -3.22 -15.42 -1.70
CA GLU A 65 -2.03 -16.22 -1.42
C GLU A 65 -1.48 -15.87 -0.04
N LEU A 66 -1.37 -16.87 0.83
CA LEU A 66 -0.80 -16.70 2.16
C LEU A 66 0.70 -17.02 2.14
N THR A 67 1.53 -16.10 2.62
CA THR A 67 2.96 -16.34 2.75
C THR A 67 3.29 -17.36 3.81
N SER A 68 4.54 -17.83 3.83
CA SER A 68 5.03 -18.74 4.85
C SER A 68 4.98 -18.09 6.24
N SER A 69 4.44 -18.80 7.23
CA SER A 69 4.46 -18.33 8.63
C SER A 69 5.87 -18.18 9.22
N ARG A 70 6.89 -18.74 8.56
CA ARG A 70 8.28 -18.73 9.03
C ARG A 70 9.17 -17.76 8.25
N SER A 71 8.62 -17.05 7.27
CA SER A 71 9.38 -16.19 6.35
C SER A 71 8.71 -14.82 6.14
N PRO A 72 8.59 -13.98 7.18
CA PRO A 72 7.91 -12.68 7.09
C PRO A 72 8.50 -11.74 6.02
N TRP A 73 9.77 -11.91 5.67
CA TRP A 73 10.46 -11.13 4.63
C TRP A 73 9.94 -11.36 3.21
N GLU A 74 9.09 -12.37 2.96
CA GLU A 74 8.53 -12.70 1.64
C GLU A 74 7.71 -11.55 1.04
N LEU A 75 6.98 -10.79 1.86
CA LEU A 75 6.09 -9.71 1.38
C LEU A 75 6.85 -8.44 0.99
N GLY A 76 8.05 -8.22 1.54
CA GLY A 76 8.84 -6.99 1.38
C GLY A 76 8.14 -5.69 1.85
N SER A 77 6.90 -5.77 2.35
CA SER A 77 6.09 -4.66 2.84
C SER A 77 6.59 -4.12 4.18
N GLU A 78 7.24 -4.95 5.01
CA GLU A 78 7.75 -4.57 6.33
C GLU A 78 8.72 -3.37 6.25
N LYS A 79 9.69 -3.41 5.34
CA LYS A 79 10.62 -2.29 5.12
C LYS A 79 9.89 -1.00 4.74
N LEU A 80 8.77 -1.15 4.02
CA LEU A 80 7.93 -0.03 3.60
C LEU A 80 7.14 0.54 4.77
N HIS A 81 6.66 -0.31 5.69
CA HIS A 81 6.05 0.12 6.94
C HIS A 81 7.02 0.93 7.79
N ASP A 82 8.28 0.51 7.91
CA ASP A 82 9.31 1.26 8.65
C ASP A 82 9.53 2.65 8.05
N ILE A 83 9.69 2.72 6.73
CA ILE A 83 9.89 4.00 6.03
C ILE A 83 8.64 4.89 6.21
N ALA A 84 7.44 4.33 6.10
CA ALA A 84 6.20 5.08 6.29
C ALA A 84 6.08 5.62 7.72
N ALA A 85 6.37 4.79 8.73
CA ALA A 85 6.38 5.19 10.13
C ALA A 85 7.37 6.32 10.41
N ASP A 86 8.58 6.27 9.83
CA ASP A 86 9.56 7.33 9.95
C ASP A 86 9.09 8.65 9.33
N ARG A 87 8.39 8.61 8.18
CA ARG A 87 7.82 9.82 7.57
C ARG A 87 6.67 10.37 8.40
N LEU A 88 5.79 9.50 8.90
CA LEU A 88 4.71 9.90 9.79
C LEU A 88 5.24 10.59 11.06
N ARG A 89 6.31 10.09 11.68
CA ARG A 89 6.95 10.73 12.84
C ARG A 89 7.42 12.16 12.53
N VAL A 90 7.89 12.42 11.32
CA VAL A 90 8.30 13.76 10.89
C VAL A 90 7.08 14.66 10.69
N PHE A 91 6.08 14.19 9.96
CA PHE A 91 4.85 14.95 9.71
C PHE A 91 4.11 15.30 11.00
N LEU A 92 4.02 14.38 11.94
CA LEU A 92 3.33 14.55 13.22
C LEU A 92 4.19 15.23 14.30
N ARG A 93 5.44 15.62 14.01
CA ARG A 93 6.32 16.24 15.01
C ARG A 93 5.72 17.53 15.58
N HIS A 94 5.07 18.33 14.73
CA HIS A 94 4.42 19.57 15.14
C HIS A 94 3.23 19.34 16.10
N SER A 95 2.64 18.15 16.10
CA SER A 95 1.53 17.74 16.97
C SER A 95 1.96 16.81 18.11
N SER A 96 3.27 16.74 18.42
CA SER A 96 3.83 15.81 19.42
C SER A 96 3.50 14.35 19.14
N GLY A 97 3.36 13.97 17.86
CA GLY A 97 3.01 12.62 17.44
C GLY A 97 1.52 12.29 17.50
N ARG A 98 0.65 13.26 17.82
CA ARG A 98 -0.80 13.03 17.84
C ARG A 98 -1.33 12.78 16.45
N TRP A 99 -2.07 11.69 16.30
CA TRP A 99 -2.85 11.39 15.10
C TRP A 99 -3.95 12.43 14.91
N PRO A 100 -4.36 12.76 13.67
CA PRO A 100 -5.48 13.66 13.45
C PRO A 100 -6.80 13.08 13.98
N ASP A 101 -7.61 13.93 14.61
CA ASP A 101 -8.90 13.53 15.20
C ASP A 101 -10.05 13.60 14.18
N ASP A 102 -9.84 14.26 13.04
CA ASP A 102 -10.81 14.38 11.96
C ASP A 102 -10.39 13.59 10.72
N ALA A 103 -11.38 12.95 10.09
CA ALA A 103 -11.17 12.08 8.95
C ALA A 103 -10.58 12.79 7.72
N TYR A 104 -10.80 14.11 7.60
CA TYR A 104 -10.27 14.88 6.48
C TYR A 104 -8.75 15.03 6.59
N ARG A 105 -8.26 15.50 7.75
CA ARG A 105 -6.82 15.64 8.02
C ARG A 105 -6.12 14.30 8.09
N GLU A 106 -6.80 13.25 8.56
CA GLU A 106 -6.28 11.88 8.48
C GLU A 106 -6.05 11.47 7.01
N GLN A 107 -7.04 11.64 6.15
CA GLN A 107 -6.90 11.31 4.73
C GLN A 107 -5.81 12.17 4.07
N GLU A 108 -5.75 13.47 4.37
CA GLU A 108 -4.71 14.37 3.84
C GLU A 108 -3.31 13.91 4.23
N LEU A 109 -3.10 13.57 5.52
CA LEU A 109 -1.83 13.02 6.00
C LEU A 109 -1.43 11.73 5.26
N LEU A 110 -2.38 10.82 5.09
CA LEU A 110 -2.14 9.56 4.38
C LEU A 110 -1.80 9.81 2.90
N GLU A 111 -2.48 10.72 2.23
CA GLU A 111 -2.18 11.13 0.84
C GLU A 111 -0.80 11.77 0.73
N GLU A 112 -0.38 12.61 1.68
CA GLU A 112 0.96 13.17 1.71
C GLU A 112 2.05 12.10 1.86
N VAL A 113 1.83 11.14 2.75
CA VAL A 113 2.75 10.01 2.96
C VAL A 113 2.82 9.15 1.71
N MET A 114 1.67 8.81 1.10
CA MET A 114 1.61 8.08 -0.16
C MET A 114 2.36 8.82 -1.27
N LEU A 115 2.20 10.13 -1.39
CA LEU A 115 2.90 10.94 -2.38
C LEU A 115 4.41 10.81 -2.20
N ILE A 116 4.94 11.01 -0.99
CA ILE A 116 6.39 10.89 -0.73
C ILE A 116 6.92 9.50 -1.08
N LEU A 117 6.24 8.44 -0.64
CA LEU A 117 6.72 7.08 -0.87
C LEU A 117 6.68 6.73 -2.36
N ASN A 118 5.64 7.16 -3.07
CA ASN A 118 5.46 6.83 -4.48
C ASN A 118 6.27 7.71 -5.44
N THR A 119 6.75 8.88 -5.01
CA THR A 119 7.69 9.71 -5.78
C THR A 119 9.16 9.43 -5.44
N ARG A 120 9.44 8.52 -4.49
CA ARG A 120 10.82 8.17 -4.12
C ARG A 120 11.51 7.42 -5.26
N PRO A 121 12.74 7.79 -5.65
CA PRO A 121 13.54 7.01 -6.59
C PRO A 121 13.75 5.56 -6.12
N LEU A 122 13.39 4.60 -6.97
CA LEU A 122 13.79 3.20 -6.83
C LEU A 122 15.24 3.01 -7.29
N GLY A 123 15.66 3.82 -8.27
CA GLY A 123 17.00 3.81 -8.84
C GLY A 123 17.05 4.60 -10.14
N THR A 124 18.23 4.64 -10.72
CA THR A 124 18.47 5.22 -12.03
C THR A 124 18.71 4.09 -13.02
N TYR A 125 17.92 4.04 -14.09
CA TYR A 125 17.91 2.95 -15.06
C TYR A 125 18.08 3.49 -16.48
N TYR A 126 18.73 2.72 -17.36
CA TYR A 126 18.78 3.06 -18.79
C TYR A 126 17.46 2.62 -19.45
N VAL A 127 16.57 3.58 -19.69
CA VAL A 127 15.19 3.30 -20.11
C VAL A 127 14.92 3.74 -21.55
N SER A 128 15.79 4.57 -22.13
CA SER A 128 15.66 5.02 -23.52
C SER A 128 17.02 5.37 -24.15
N GLU A 129 17.01 5.61 -25.46
CA GLU A 129 18.18 6.13 -26.21
C GLU A 129 18.67 7.49 -25.70
N LYS A 130 17.85 8.19 -24.91
CA LYS A 130 18.20 9.49 -24.29
C LYS A 130 19.03 9.34 -23.02
N GLY A 131 19.29 8.11 -22.57
CA GLY A 131 20.16 7.83 -21.42
C GLY A 131 19.40 7.25 -20.23
N ALA A 132 19.92 7.55 -19.04
CA ALA A 132 19.39 6.99 -17.80
C ALA A 132 18.33 7.92 -17.19
N ASP A 133 17.18 7.35 -16.83
CA ASP A 133 16.09 8.05 -16.15
C ASP A 133 15.92 7.55 -14.71
N VAL A 134 15.41 8.43 -13.85
CA VAL A 134 15.05 8.08 -12.49
C VAL A 134 13.67 7.44 -12.48
N ILE A 135 13.61 6.19 -12.04
CA ILE A 135 12.36 5.44 -11.93
C ILE A 135 11.81 5.57 -10.51
N THR A 136 10.53 5.89 -10.40
CA THR A 136 9.77 5.96 -9.15
C THR A 136 8.58 4.99 -9.22
N PRO A 137 7.96 4.63 -8.09
CA PRO A 137 6.72 3.85 -8.12
C PRO A 137 5.62 4.53 -8.95
N ASP A 138 5.48 5.85 -8.86
CA ASP A 138 4.56 6.62 -9.68
C ASP A 138 4.88 6.53 -11.17
N SER A 139 6.15 6.62 -11.58
CA SER A 139 6.50 6.51 -13.00
C SER A 139 6.15 5.14 -13.57
N LEU A 140 6.29 4.07 -12.79
CA LEU A 140 5.89 2.72 -13.20
C LEU A 140 4.37 2.53 -13.21
N TYR A 141 3.65 3.19 -12.31
CA TYR A 141 2.21 3.03 -12.14
C TYR A 141 1.39 3.93 -13.09
N PHE A 142 1.77 5.21 -13.23
CA PHE A 142 1.06 6.20 -14.03
C PHE A 142 1.75 6.54 -15.36
N GLY A 143 3.01 6.11 -15.56
CA GLY A 143 3.84 6.57 -16.68
C GLY A 143 4.51 7.93 -16.45
N TYR A 144 4.30 8.56 -15.29
CA TYR A 144 4.95 9.82 -14.89
C TYR A 144 5.04 9.93 -13.36
N THR A 145 5.99 10.72 -12.86
CA THR A 145 6.11 11.02 -11.42
C THR A 145 5.26 12.23 -11.07
N ARG A 146 4.32 12.10 -10.11
CA ARG A 146 3.52 13.25 -9.64
C ARG A 146 4.41 14.29 -8.96
N ARG A 147 4.02 15.56 -9.03
CA ARG A 147 4.74 16.68 -8.43
C ARG A 147 4.01 17.16 -7.17
N ARG A 148 4.77 17.59 -6.17
CA ARG A 148 4.28 18.40 -5.05
C ARG A 148 4.09 19.85 -5.48
#